data_AF-A0A7C2QNQ6-F1
#
_entry.id   AF-A0A7C2QNQ6-F1
#
_cell.length_a   1.000
_cell.length_b   1.000
_cell.length_c   1.000
_cell.angle_alpha   90.00
_cell.angle_beta   90.00
_cell.angle_gamma   90.00
#
_symmetry.space_group_name_H-M   'P 1'
#
loop_
_entity.id
_entity.type
_entity.pdbx_description
1 polymer ?
#
loop_
_entity_poly.entity_id
_entity_poly.type
_entity_poly.pdbx_seq_one_letter_code
_entity_poly.pdbx_strand_id
1 'polypeptide(L)'
;MTDNNRIKFNAAQAAAYTLQSVPSLYRKGKTLPGYPRPHKAEGKRASFWFKDELDAYAAQKGEASAELLNLALHCSEAAPGGPNGHPFIAAYLLAGGESLATLSTESEIAEARLRRIFGNRTVAADEEMAELFHVAAAQAVYRERVLAEQLGQDPQQRHRDQFRRAVQSLNKAHELCFGRALLDYLLEEGRDDGTA
;
A
#
# COMPACT_ATOMS: atom_id res chain seq x y z
N MET A 1 -22.52 -13.01 -24.47
CA MET A 1 -22.93 -11.70 -25.02
C MET A 1 -21.82 -11.24 -25.96
N THR A 2 -22.15 -10.84 -27.18
CA THR A 2 -21.17 -10.36 -28.17
C THR A 2 -20.58 -9.01 -27.73
N ASP A 3 -19.26 -8.84 -27.80
CA ASP A 3 -18.50 -7.62 -27.42
C ASP A 3 -18.93 -6.32 -28.13
N ASN A 4 -19.89 -6.39 -29.06
CA ASN A 4 -20.35 -5.27 -29.90
C ASN A 4 -21.19 -4.22 -29.16
N ASN A 5 -21.72 -4.51 -27.96
CA ASN A 5 -22.57 -3.56 -27.21
C ASN A 5 -21.87 -2.89 -26.01
N ARG A 6 -20.59 -3.15 -25.78
CA ARG A 6 -19.86 -2.61 -24.64
C ARG A 6 -19.33 -1.21 -24.94
N ILE A 7 -19.49 -0.29 -23.98
CA ILE A 7 -19.01 1.10 -24.12
C ILE A 7 -17.48 1.11 -24.04
N LYS A 8 -16.83 1.62 -25.09
CA LYS A 8 -15.38 1.71 -25.20
C LYS A 8 -14.93 3.14 -24.91
N PHE A 9 -13.96 3.28 -24.01
CA PHE A 9 -13.25 4.53 -23.75
C PHE A 9 -11.85 4.49 -24.35
N ASN A 10 -11.49 5.52 -25.09
CA ASN A 10 -10.08 5.77 -25.40
C ASN A 10 -9.33 6.18 -24.11
N ALA A 11 -8.00 6.25 -24.17
CA ALA A 11 -7.18 6.53 -22.99
C ALA A 11 -7.55 7.84 -22.27
N ALA A 12 -7.86 8.92 -23.00
CA ALA A 12 -8.22 10.21 -22.41
C ALA A 12 -9.62 10.16 -21.77
N GLN A 13 -10.57 9.47 -22.41
CA GLN A 13 -11.92 9.26 -21.85
C GLN A 13 -11.88 8.40 -20.59
N ALA A 14 -11.11 7.31 -20.61
CA ALA A 14 -10.94 6.45 -19.44
C ALA A 14 -10.28 7.24 -18.30
N ALA A 15 -9.29 8.08 -18.60
CA ALA A 15 -8.57 8.88 -17.63
C ALA A 15 -9.49 9.92 -16.98
N ALA A 16 -10.29 10.62 -17.78
CA ALA A 16 -11.31 11.54 -17.28
C ALA A 16 -12.38 10.80 -16.46
N TYR A 17 -12.81 9.63 -16.91
CA TYR A 17 -13.83 8.82 -16.23
C TYR A 17 -13.38 8.32 -14.86
N THR A 18 -12.12 7.87 -14.74
CA THR A 18 -11.56 7.38 -13.48
C THR A 18 -10.88 8.47 -12.65
N LEU A 19 -10.94 9.73 -13.09
CA LEU A 19 -10.25 10.89 -12.48
C LEU A 19 -8.73 10.68 -12.31
N GLN A 20 -8.10 10.03 -13.30
CA GLN A 20 -6.68 9.71 -13.30
C GLN A 20 -5.96 10.34 -14.49
N SER A 21 -4.63 10.37 -14.45
CA SER A 21 -3.84 10.71 -15.63
C SER A 21 -3.70 9.50 -16.58
N VAL A 22 -3.57 9.75 -17.88
CA VAL A 22 -3.35 8.70 -18.89
C VAL A 22 -2.14 7.80 -18.56
N PRO A 23 -0.97 8.33 -18.13
CA PRO A 23 0.15 7.48 -17.71
C PRO A 23 -0.20 6.58 -16.51
N SER A 24 -1.03 7.05 -15.58
CA SER A 24 -1.46 6.28 -14.41
C SER A 24 -2.29 5.06 -14.82
N LEU A 25 -3.23 5.21 -15.76
CA LEU A 25 -4.01 4.09 -16.30
C LEU A 25 -3.12 2.95 -16.84
N TYR A 26 -2.15 3.30 -17.69
CA TYR A 26 -1.25 2.31 -18.28
C TYR A 26 -0.35 1.65 -17.25
N ARG A 27 0.11 2.40 -16.25
CA ARG A 27 0.90 1.85 -15.15
C ARG A 27 0.06 0.86 -14.35
N LYS A 28 -1.12 1.28 -13.89
CA LYS A 28 -2.04 0.45 -13.08
C LYS A 28 -2.43 -0.84 -13.80
N GLY A 29 -2.81 -0.77 -15.08
CA GLY A 29 -3.10 -1.97 -15.88
C GLY A 29 -1.91 -2.93 -16.07
N LYS A 30 -0.67 -2.45 -15.90
CA LYS A 30 0.54 -3.29 -15.97
C LYS A 30 0.95 -3.84 -14.61
N THR A 31 0.81 -3.06 -13.54
CA THR A 31 1.40 -3.36 -12.23
C THR A 31 0.40 -3.85 -11.20
N LEU A 32 -0.88 -3.50 -11.31
CA LEU A 32 -1.90 -3.87 -10.32
C LEU A 32 -2.66 -5.12 -10.76
N PRO A 33 -2.60 -6.22 -9.98
CA PRO A 33 -3.48 -7.36 -10.19
C PRO A 33 -4.95 -6.94 -10.13
N GLY A 34 -5.77 -7.43 -11.06
CA GLY A 34 -7.21 -7.13 -11.12
C GLY A 34 -7.58 -5.79 -11.77
N TYR A 35 -6.64 -4.86 -12.00
CA TYR A 35 -6.94 -3.62 -12.73
C TYR A 35 -7.24 -3.91 -14.21
N PRO A 36 -8.29 -3.30 -14.81
CA PRO A 36 -8.63 -3.49 -16.22
C PRO A 36 -7.47 -3.18 -17.16
N ARG A 37 -7.05 -4.21 -17.92
CA ARG A 37 -5.94 -4.06 -18.88
C ARG A 37 -6.42 -3.33 -20.14
N PRO A 38 -5.56 -2.52 -20.76
CA PRO A 38 -5.87 -1.91 -22.05
C PRO A 38 -6.09 -2.98 -23.12
N HIS A 39 -7.23 -2.89 -23.80
CA HIS A 39 -7.56 -3.68 -24.98
C HIS A 39 -7.00 -3.01 -26.24
N LYS A 40 -6.72 -3.81 -27.27
CA LYS A 40 -6.30 -3.32 -28.59
C LYS A 40 -7.27 -3.79 -29.65
N ALA A 41 -7.65 -2.89 -30.55
CA ALA A 41 -8.40 -3.28 -31.74
C ALA A 41 -7.42 -3.88 -32.76
N GLU A 42 -7.84 -4.94 -33.45
CA GLU A 42 -7.02 -5.56 -34.49
C GLU A 42 -6.54 -4.51 -35.52
N GLY A 43 -5.23 -4.54 -35.80
CA GLY A 43 -4.59 -3.61 -36.74
C GLY A 43 -4.43 -2.16 -36.26
N LYS A 44 -4.87 -1.80 -35.03
CA LYS A 44 -4.72 -0.43 -34.50
C LYS A 44 -3.69 -0.34 -33.38
N ARG A 45 -2.96 0.78 -33.37
CA ARG A 45 -1.99 1.12 -32.31
C ARG A 45 -2.65 1.64 -31.03
N ALA A 46 -3.84 2.22 -31.14
CA ALA A 46 -4.53 2.86 -30.02
C ALA A 46 -5.19 1.82 -29.10
N SER A 47 -4.92 1.94 -27.80
CA SER A 47 -5.56 1.12 -26.76
C SER A 47 -6.87 1.73 -26.29
N PHE A 48 -7.78 0.89 -25.80
CA PHE A 48 -9.06 1.30 -25.21
C PHE A 48 -9.39 0.47 -23.97
N TRP A 49 -10.33 0.96 -23.16
CA TRP A 49 -10.88 0.27 -21.99
C TRP A 49 -12.38 0.12 -22.15
N PHE A 50 -12.96 -0.91 -21.56
CA PHE A 50 -14.41 -0.99 -21.46
C PHE A 50 -14.90 -0.35 -20.16
N LYS A 51 -16.00 0.42 -20.25
CA LYS A 51 -16.58 1.11 -19.10
C LYS A 51 -17.01 0.15 -18.00
N ASP A 52 -17.62 -0.98 -18.36
CA ASP A 52 -18.10 -1.99 -17.42
C ASP A 52 -16.97 -2.63 -16.59
N GLU A 53 -15.79 -2.85 -17.18
CA GLU A 53 -14.61 -3.33 -16.47
C GLU A 53 -14.08 -2.28 -15.49
N LEU A 54 -14.07 -1.01 -15.90
CA LEU A 54 -13.69 0.10 -15.01
C LEU A 54 -14.69 0.25 -13.85
N ASP A 55 -15.98 0.09 -14.11
CA ASP A 55 -17.05 0.13 -13.10
C ASP A 55 -16.95 -1.05 -12.14
N ALA A 56 -16.72 -2.27 -12.64
CA ALA A 56 -16.57 -3.47 -11.83
C ALA A 56 -15.34 -3.35 -10.91
N TYR A 57 -14.23 -2.83 -11.43
CA TYR A 57 -13.04 -2.56 -10.63
C TYR A 57 -13.30 -1.45 -9.59
N ALA A 58 -14.04 -0.39 -9.93
CA ALA A 58 -14.39 0.67 -8.99
C ALA A 58 -15.33 0.18 -7.88
N ALA A 59 -16.28 -0.70 -8.20
CA ALA A 59 -17.17 -1.32 -7.22
C ALA A 59 -16.40 -2.24 -6.26
N GLN A 60 -15.50 -3.07 -6.79
CA GLN A 60 -14.58 -3.88 -5.97
C GLN A 60 -13.67 -3.01 -5.11
N LYS A 61 -13.17 -1.89 -5.66
CA LYS A 61 -12.39 -0.91 -4.89
C LYS A 61 -13.24 -0.28 -3.77
N GLY A 62 -14.53 -0.01 -3.99
CA GLY A 62 -15.41 0.56 -2.98
C GLY A 62 -15.54 -0.33 -1.74
N GLU A 63 -15.73 -1.63 -1.93
CA GLU A 63 -15.80 -2.61 -0.83
C GLU A 63 -14.42 -2.82 -0.18
N ALA A 64 -13.38 -3.06 -0.98
CA ALA A 64 -12.02 -3.23 -0.49
C ALA A 64 -11.49 -1.98 0.24
N SER A 65 -11.89 -0.77 -0.17
CA SER A 65 -11.52 0.49 0.47
C SER A 65 -12.18 0.65 1.84
N ALA A 66 -13.42 0.17 2.01
CA ALA A 66 -14.11 0.22 3.29
C ALA A 66 -13.53 -0.81 4.28
N GLU A 67 -13.22 -2.03 3.81
CA GLU A 67 -12.54 -3.05 4.61
C GLU A 67 -11.14 -2.60 5.04
N LEU A 68 -10.37 -2.03 4.12
CA LEU A 68 -9.05 -1.49 4.39
C LEU A 68 -9.10 -0.33 5.38
N LEU A 69 -10.08 0.56 5.28
CA LEU A 69 -10.30 1.64 6.24
C LEU A 69 -10.61 1.08 7.63
N ASN A 70 -11.54 0.12 7.75
CA ASN A 70 -11.87 -0.49 9.04
C ASN A 70 -10.63 -1.13 9.68
N LEU A 71 -9.83 -1.84 8.89
CA LEU A 71 -8.57 -2.42 9.35
C LEU A 71 -7.58 -1.33 9.79
N ALA A 72 -7.42 -0.27 8.99
CA ALA A 72 -6.56 0.87 9.31
C ALA A 72 -6.99 1.55 10.63
N LEU A 73 -8.29 1.74 10.85
CA LEU A 73 -8.80 2.32 12.08
C LEU A 73 -8.48 1.42 13.28
N HIS A 74 -8.81 0.12 13.19
CA HIS A 74 -8.51 -0.84 14.26
C HIS A 74 -7.02 -0.91 14.61
N CYS A 75 -6.14 -0.94 13.61
CA CYS A 75 -4.70 -0.94 13.84
C CYS A 75 -4.21 0.38 14.47
N SER A 76 -4.80 1.51 14.07
CA SER A 76 -4.43 2.81 14.64
C SER A 76 -4.87 2.99 16.09
N GLU A 77 -6.00 2.38 16.47
CA GLU A 77 -6.49 2.32 17.87
C GLU A 77 -5.63 1.41 18.74
N ALA A 78 -5.19 0.26 18.21
CA ALA A 78 -4.35 -0.70 18.92
C ALA A 78 -2.93 -0.15 19.19
N ALA A 79 -2.40 0.68 18.28
CA ALA A 79 -1.09 1.31 18.42
C ALA A 79 -1.15 2.80 18.07
N PRO A 80 -1.61 3.65 18.99
CA PRO A 80 -1.60 5.09 18.76
C PRO A 80 -0.14 5.56 18.61
N GLY A 81 0.17 6.28 17.53
CA GLY A 81 1.54 6.67 17.16
C GLY A 81 2.32 7.53 18.17
N GLY A 82 1.70 7.85 19.32
CA GLY A 82 2.32 8.47 20.47
C GLY A 82 2.86 9.88 20.17
N PRO A 83 3.88 10.36 20.92
CA PRO A 83 4.49 11.66 20.66
C PRO A 83 5.25 11.72 19.33
N ASN A 84 5.47 10.57 18.68
CA ASN A 84 6.26 10.44 17.46
C ASN A 84 5.44 10.65 16.18
N GLY A 85 4.18 11.07 16.31
CA GLY A 85 3.31 11.43 15.19
C GLY A 85 2.32 10.32 14.81
N HIS A 86 1.80 10.41 13.60
CA HIS A 86 0.82 9.46 13.06
C HIS A 86 1.41 8.05 12.89
N PRO A 87 0.73 6.98 13.38
CA PRO A 87 1.32 5.63 13.49
C PRO A 87 1.82 5.07 12.16
N PHE A 88 1.04 5.19 11.07
CA PHE A 88 1.44 4.64 9.78
C PHE A 88 2.56 5.42 9.08
N ILE A 89 2.67 6.73 9.32
CA ILE A 89 3.79 7.52 8.79
C ILE A 89 5.06 7.14 9.55
N ALA A 90 4.99 6.98 10.88
CA ALA A 90 6.10 6.51 11.69
C ALA A 90 6.51 5.08 11.30
N ALA A 91 5.55 4.17 11.10
CA ALA A 91 5.79 2.80 10.66
C ALA A 91 6.52 2.76 9.31
N TYR A 92 6.05 3.53 8.32
CA TYR A 92 6.69 3.65 7.02
C TYR A 92 8.17 4.03 7.12
N LEU A 93 8.48 5.09 7.89
CA LEU A 93 9.85 5.57 8.07
C LEU A 93 10.72 4.53 8.80
N LEU A 94 10.20 3.87 9.83
CA LEU A 94 10.91 2.83 10.57
C LEU A 94 11.16 1.56 9.73
N ALA A 95 10.24 1.23 8.83
CA ALA A 95 10.40 0.16 7.84
C ALA A 95 11.38 0.53 6.71
N GLY A 96 12.06 1.68 6.79
CA GLY A 96 13.06 2.10 5.82
C GLY A 96 12.50 2.87 4.62
N GLY A 97 11.28 3.40 4.72
CA GLY A 97 10.78 4.41 3.81
C GLY A 97 11.66 5.66 3.88
N GLU A 98 12.05 6.18 2.72
CA GLU A 98 13.13 7.17 2.64
C GLU A 98 12.75 8.55 3.20
N SER A 99 11.54 9.02 2.90
CA SER A 99 11.12 10.37 3.25
C SER A 99 9.60 10.59 3.12
N LEU A 100 9.10 11.70 3.65
CA LEU A 100 7.72 12.14 3.42
C LEU A 100 7.46 12.51 1.94
N ALA A 101 8.48 12.93 1.20
CA ALA A 101 8.36 13.18 -0.24
C ALA A 101 8.09 11.88 -1.02
N THR A 102 8.80 10.80 -0.65
CA THR A 102 8.59 9.47 -1.21
C THR A 102 7.19 8.96 -0.87
N LEU A 103 6.81 9.04 0.41
CA LEU A 103 5.46 8.68 0.88
C LEU A 103 4.36 9.48 0.16
N SER A 104 4.60 10.76 -0.13
CA SER A 104 3.65 11.61 -0.87
C SER A 104 3.37 11.08 -2.27
N THR A 105 4.41 10.54 -2.91
CA THR A 105 4.31 9.95 -4.26
C THR A 105 3.58 8.61 -4.22
N GLU A 106 3.78 7.82 -3.16
CA GLU A 106 3.22 6.48 -3.01
C GLU A 106 1.75 6.49 -2.54
N SER A 107 1.38 7.44 -1.68
CA SER A 107 0.03 7.57 -1.12
C SER A 107 -0.89 8.52 -1.90
N GLU A 108 -0.37 9.23 -2.90
CA GLU A 108 -1.07 10.34 -3.57
C GLU A 108 -1.50 11.49 -2.61
N ILE A 109 -1.01 11.51 -1.36
CA ILE A 109 -1.25 12.58 -0.37
C ILE A 109 -0.16 13.63 -0.49
N ALA A 110 -0.51 14.91 -0.58
CA ALA A 110 0.48 15.98 -0.71
C ALA A 110 1.45 16.01 0.49
N GLU A 111 2.75 16.18 0.24
CA GLU A 111 3.77 16.17 1.30
C GLU A 111 3.49 17.19 2.42
N ALA A 112 3.00 18.38 2.06
CA ALA A 112 2.60 19.40 3.03
C ALA A 112 1.45 18.93 3.94
N ARG A 113 0.55 18.08 3.43
CA ARG A 113 -0.54 17.44 4.19
C ARG A 113 0.02 16.35 5.10
N LEU A 114 0.91 15.49 4.59
CA LEU A 114 1.62 14.47 5.39
C LEU A 114 2.37 15.09 6.58
N ARG A 115 3.07 16.21 6.38
CA ARG A 115 3.78 16.93 7.46
C ARG A 115 2.83 17.41 8.57
N ARG A 116 1.61 17.84 8.23
CA ARG A 116 0.61 18.29 9.22
C ARG A 116 0.03 17.11 10.01
N ILE A 117 -0.27 16.01 9.31
CA ILE A 117 -0.75 14.77 9.91
C ILE A 117 0.32 14.20 10.87
N PHE A 118 1.56 14.05 10.38
CA PHE A 118 2.66 13.52 11.17
C PHE A 118 3.01 14.40 12.38
N GLY A 119 2.93 15.72 12.23
CA GLY A 119 3.15 16.66 13.33
C GLY A 119 1.99 16.78 14.33
N ASN A 120 0.99 15.88 14.28
CA ASN A 120 -0.22 15.91 15.11
C ASN A 120 -0.98 17.25 15.06
N ARG A 121 -0.87 18.00 13.95
CA ARG A 121 -1.55 19.29 13.77
C ARG A 121 -2.95 19.13 13.17
N THR A 122 -3.21 17.99 12.53
CA THR A 122 -4.50 17.65 11.91
C THR A 122 -4.70 16.13 11.94
N VAL A 123 -5.96 15.69 12.01
CA VAL A 123 -6.32 14.28 11.83
C VAL A 123 -6.36 13.95 10.33
N ALA A 124 -5.97 12.71 9.99
CA ALA A 124 -6.11 12.17 8.64
C ALA A 124 -7.61 11.96 8.33
N ALA A 125 -8.03 12.28 7.11
CA ALA A 125 -9.35 11.86 6.63
C ALA A 125 -9.36 10.35 6.40
N ASP A 126 -10.55 9.75 6.30
CA ASP A 126 -10.73 8.32 6.13
C ASP A 126 -9.98 7.78 4.90
N GLU A 127 -10.05 8.45 3.74
CA GLU A 127 -9.31 7.99 2.56
C GLU A 127 -7.79 8.11 2.76
N GLU A 128 -7.33 9.16 3.43
CA GLU A 128 -5.92 9.34 3.78
C GLU A 128 -5.46 8.25 4.77
N MET A 129 -6.34 7.83 5.68
CA MET A 129 -6.09 6.82 6.68
C MET A 129 -5.85 5.45 6.05
N ALA A 130 -6.74 5.06 5.14
CA ALA A 130 -6.64 3.80 4.39
C ALA A 130 -5.39 3.75 3.50
N GLU A 131 -5.09 4.83 2.77
CA GLU A 131 -3.91 4.90 1.89
C GLU A 131 -2.60 4.92 2.69
N LEU A 132 -2.55 5.65 3.81
CA LEU A 132 -1.38 5.63 4.70
C LEU A 132 -1.11 4.24 5.26
N PHE A 133 -2.17 3.53 5.69
CA PHE A 133 -2.05 2.15 6.14
C PHE A 133 -1.53 1.24 5.04
N HIS A 134 -2.10 1.32 3.83
CA HIS A 134 -1.68 0.50 2.70
C HIS A 134 -0.19 0.63 2.38
N VAL A 135 0.29 1.88 2.25
CA VAL A 135 1.69 2.15 1.92
C VAL A 135 2.63 1.73 3.06
N ALA A 136 2.26 2.00 4.31
CA ALA A 136 3.06 1.60 5.47
C ALA A 136 3.16 0.07 5.60
N ALA A 137 2.05 -0.64 5.43
CA ALA A 137 2.01 -2.09 5.47
C ALA A 137 2.85 -2.71 4.35
N ALA A 138 2.72 -2.19 3.13
CA ALA A 138 3.53 -2.64 1.98
C ALA A 138 5.03 -2.44 2.23
N GLN A 139 5.43 -1.31 2.81
CA GLN A 139 6.83 -1.03 3.14
C GLN A 139 7.35 -1.94 4.25
N ALA A 140 6.57 -2.21 5.29
CA ALA A 140 6.93 -3.14 6.37
C ALA A 140 7.18 -4.55 5.82
N VAL A 141 6.25 -5.08 5.02
CA VAL A 141 6.39 -6.41 4.38
C VAL A 141 7.56 -6.45 3.41
N TYR A 142 7.79 -5.39 2.63
CA TYR A 142 8.97 -5.31 1.77
C TYR A 142 10.26 -5.39 2.57
N ARG A 143 10.35 -4.63 3.67
CA ARG A 143 11.52 -4.61 4.54
C ARG A 143 11.79 -5.96 5.20
N GLU A 144 10.74 -6.64 5.64
CA GLU A 144 10.82 -8.00 6.16
C GLU A 144 11.47 -8.95 5.16
N ARG A 145 10.98 -8.97 3.90
CA ARG A 145 11.53 -9.80 2.82
C ARG A 145 13.00 -9.50 2.57
N VAL A 146 13.37 -8.22 2.49
CA VAL A 146 14.77 -7.81 2.28
C VAL A 146 15.68 -8.31 3.41
N LEU A 147 15.25 -8.20 4.68
CA LEU A 147 16.06 -8.68 5.81
C LEU A 147 16.14 -10.21 5.84
N ALA A 148 15.05 -10.91 5.49
CA ALA A 148 15.04 -12.36 5.38
C ALA A 148 15.98 -12.85 4.27
N GLU A 149 15.95 -12.21 3.09
CA GLU A 149 16.87 -12.52 1.98
C GLU A 149 18.34 -12.28 2.37
N GLN A 150 18.64 -11.18 3.05
CA GLN A 150 19.99 -10.89 3.55
C GLN A 150 20.48 -11.98 4.52
N LEU A 151 19.60 -12.45 5.41
CA LEU A 151 19.94 -13.51 6.36
C LEU A 151 20.11 -14.86 5.66
N GLY A 152 19.30 -15.14 4.63
CA GLY A 152 19.42 -16.34 3.81
C GLY A 152 20.73 -16.38 3.00
N GLN A 153 21.21 -15.22 2.54
CA GLN A 153 22.49 -15.10 1.84
C GLN A 153 23.70 -15.15 2.77
N ASP A 154 23.64 -14.50 3.93
CA ASP A 154 24.71 -14.50 4.93
C ASP A 154 24.13 -14.60 6.36
N PRO A 155 24.09 -15.81 6.94
CA PRO A 155 23.59 -16.03 8.29
C PRO A 155 24.38 -15.28 9.38
N GLN A 156 25.62 -14.84 9.11
CA GLN A 156 26.41 -14.05 10.08
C GLN A 156 25.92 -12.61 10.20
N GLN A 157 25.09 -12.14 9.25
CA GLN A 157 24.46 -10.81 9.31
C GLN A 157 23.68 -10.59 10.60
N ARG A 158 23.05 -11.63 11.16
CA ARG A 158 22.28 -11.55 12.42
C ARG A 158 23.05 -10.95 13.59
N HIS A 159 24.38 -11.09 13.58
CA HIS A 159 25.25 -10.61 14.65
C HIS A 159 25.71 -9.17 14.43
N ARG A 160 25.58 -8.63 13.20
CA ARG A 160 25.96 -7.24 12.91
C ARG A 160 24.98 -6.28 13.55
N ASP A 161 25.52 -5.23 14.18
CA ASP A 161 24.70 -4.21 14.87
C ASP A 161 23.70 -3.53 13.92
N GLN A 162 24.12 -3.27 12.69
CA GLN A 162 23.25 -2.65 11.67
C GLN A 162 22.02 -3.51 11.38
N PHE A 163 22.20 -4.83 11.25
CA PHE A 163 21.10 -5.75 11.01
C PHE A 163 20.17 -5.84 12.22
N ARG A 164 20.73 -5.97 13.43
CA ARG A 164 19.95 -5.98 14.68
C ARG A 164 19.10 -4.72 14.85
N ARG A 165 19.66 -3.54 14.57
CA ARG A 165 18.92 -2.28 14.58
C ARG A 165 17.83 -2.25 13.51
N ALA A 166 18.11 -2.74 12.31
CA ALA A 166 17.10 -2.83 11.25
C ALA A 166 15.93 -3.73 11.63
N VAL A 167 16.19 -4.88 12.27
CA VAL A 167 15.14 -5.78 12.78
C VAL A 167 14.33 -5.11 13.90
N GLN A 168 14.98 -4.38 14.82
CA GLN A 168 14.28 -3.64 15.87
C GLN A 168 13.38 -2.54 15.28
N SER A 169 13.87 -1.78 14.31
CA SER A 169 13.05 -0.77 13.61
C SER A 169 11.87 -1.41 12.88
N LEU A 170 12.09 -2.54 12.20
CA LEU A 170 11.01 -3.28 11.55
C LEU A 170 9.99 -3.80 12.57
N ASN A 171 10.43 -4.36 13.70
CA ASN A 171 9.52 -4.84 14.74
C ASN A 171 8.64 -3.70 15.27
N LYS A 172 9.21 -2.51 15.46
CA LYS A 172 8.44 -1.33 15.86
C LYS A 172 7.52 -0.82 14.76
N ALA A 173 7.92 -0.93 13.50
CA ALA A 173 7.05 -0.63 12.36
C ALA A 173 5.83 -1.55 12.32
N HIS A 174 6.00 -2.87 12.55
CA HIS A 174 4.88 -3.81 12.66
C HIS A 174 3.95 -3.46 13.82
N GLU A 175 4.50 -3.14 15.00
CA GLU A 175 3.71 -2.74 16.15
C GLU A 175 2.83 -1.52 15.83
N LEU A 176 3.41 -0.50 15.20
CA LEU A 176 2.69 0.71 14.81
C LEU A 176 1.72 0.49 13.64
N CYS A 177 2.03 -0.43 12.73
CA CYS A 177 1.20 -0.67 11.55
C CYS A 177 0.04 -1.62 11.83
N PHE A 178 0.23 -2.63 12.67
CA PHE A 178 -0.72 -3.73 12.87
C PHE A 178 -1.22 -3.86 14.31
N GLY A 179 -0.71 -3.06 15.26
CA GLY A 179 -1.06 -3.16 16.67
C GLY A 179 -0.38 -4.30 17.43
N ARG A 180 0.51 -5.07 16.77
CA ARG A 180 1.26 -6.19 17.34
C ARG A 180 2.68 -6.26 16.82
N ALA A 181 3.61 -6.75 17.64
CA ALA A 181 5.00 -6.92 17.23
C ALA A 181 5.13 -7.97 16.11
N LEU A 182 6.16 -7.85 15.26
CA LEU A 182 6.45 -8.84 14.21
C LEU A 182 6.65 -10.23 14.80
N LEU A 183 7.33 -10.32 15.95
CA LEU A 183 7.54 -11.58 16.65
C LEU A 183 6.22 -12.23 17.08
N ASP A 184 5.27 -11.45 17.60
CA ASP A 184 3.96 -11.97 17.99
C ASP A 184 3.15 -12.41 16.76
N TYR A 185 3.19 -11.61 15.69
CA TYR A 185 2.59 -11.94 14.40
C TYR A 185 3.08 -13.30 13.87
N LEU A 186 4.39 -13.51 13.82
CA LEU A 186 5.00 -14.74 13.31
C LEU A 186 4.73 -15.96 14.21
N LEU A 187 4.69 -15.76 15.54
CA LEU A 187 4.41 -16.83 16.50
C LEU A 187 2.93 -17.27 16.49
N GLU A 188 2.01 -16.36 16.16
CA GLU A 188 0.60 -16.69 15.97
C GLU A 188 0.33 -17.35 14.62
N GLU A 189 0.93 -16.88 13.52
CA GLU A 189 0.81 -17.55 12.21
C GLU A 189 1.43 -18.96 12.20
N GLY A 190 2.48 -19.20 13.01
CA GLY A 190 3.04 -20.53 13.22
C GLY A 190 2.15 -21.49 14.04
N ARG A 191 1.15 -20.99 14.76
CA ARG A 191 0.22 -21.81 15.55
C ARG A 191 -0.95 -22.35 14.74
N ASP A 192 -1.42 -21.60 13.75
CA ASP A 192 -2.57 -22.01 12.94
C ASP A 192 -2.14 -23.01 11.84
N ASP A 193 -0.90 -22.95 11.35
CA ASP A 193 -0.36 -23.87 10.33
C ASP A 193 0.65 -24.91 10.88
N GLY A 194 1.03 -24.83 12.17
CA GLY A 194 1.88 -25.82 12.84
C GLY A 194 3.35 -25.86 12.37
N THR A 195 3.86 -24.80 11.75
CA THR A 195 5.23 -24.73 11.20
C THR A 195 6.14 -23.70 11.87
N ALA A 196 5.96 -23.46 13.17
CA ALA A 196 6.95 -22.73 13.97
C ALA A 196 8.24 -23.54 14.20
#